data_AF-A0A1M7YTS1-F1
#
_entry.id   AF-A0A1M7YTS1-F1
#
_cell.length_a   1.000
_cell.length_b   1.000
_cell.length_c   1.000
_cell.angle_alpha   90.00
_cell.angle_beta   90.00
_cell.angle_gamma   90.00
#
_symmetry.space_group_name_H-M   'P 1'
#
loop_
_entity.id
_entity.type
_entity.pdbx_description
1 polymer ?
#
loop_
_entity_poly.entity_id
_entity_poly.type
_entity_poly.pdbx_seq_one_letter_code
_entity_poly.pdbx_strand_id
1 'polypeptide(L)'
;MLSETAEVLHSLDKAHLINELQCGQSVNRAVLQNRRADFTLLLAMFSTDARENTICEALPVPDKTETTLRNQFGLNAPQPLQSNQETYQLGATVAHYFHHGGLPSAKLQHYLTPDALTYQPEATHELDEDVYNNLSGHQRRQLDDEFEEPGIASDLYNQLINNYRQSQIQATA
;
A
#
# COMPACT_ATOMS: atom_id res chain seq x y z
N MET A 1 -19.71 -8.33 20.13
CA MET A 1 -19.56 -9.59 19.38
C MET A 1 -19.11 -9.40 17.94
N LEU A 2 -19.40 -8.27 17.26
CA LEU A 2 -18.86 -7.99 15.91
C LEU A 2 -17.49 -7.29 15.91
N SER A 3 -17.08 -6.69 17.04
CA SER A 3 -15.77 -6.02 17.18
C SER A 3 -14.61 -7.00 17.38
N GLU A 4 -14.84 -8.12 18.07
CA GLU A 4 -13.80 -9.08 18.43
C GLU A 4 -13.36 -9.94 17.24
N THR A 5 -14.27 -10.17 16.27
CA THR A 5 -13.95 -10.87 15.02
C THR A 5 -13.12 -10.01 14.05
N ALA A 6 -13.22 -8.67 14.15
CA ALA A 6 -12.42 -7.76 13.32
C ALA A 6 -10.96 -7.67 13.78
N GLU A 7 -10.71 -7.68 15.10
CA GLU A 7 -9.34 -7.65 15.65
C GLU A 7 -8.55 -8.94 15.34
N VAL A 8 -9.20 -10.10 15.32
CA VAL A 8 -8.55 -11.39 15.00
C VAL A 8 -8.17 -11.47 13.52
N LEU A 9 -9.03 -10.95 12.62
CA LEU A 9 -8.71 -10.83 11.19
C LEU A 9 -7.46 -9.94 10.99
N HIS A 10 -7.30 -8.90 11.80
CA HIS A 10 -6.19 -7.93 11.68
C HIS A 10 -4.83 -8.48 12.15
N SER A 11 -4.81 -9.52 13.00
CA SER A 11 -3.58 -10.15 13.54
C SER A 11 -2.88 -11.02 12.51
N LEU A 12 -3.64 -11.84 11.77
CA LEU A 12 -3.13 -12.68 10.69
C LEU A 12 -2.73 -11.85 9.46
N ASP A 13 -3.39 -10.71 9.25
CA ASP A 13 -3.07 -9.76 8.17
C ASP A 13 -1.70 -9.10 8.36
N LYS A 14 -1.18 -9.08 9.60
CA LYS A 14 0.18 -8.65 9.94
C LYS A 14 1.18 -9.81 9.92
N ALA A 15 0.92 -10.85 9.13
CA ALA A 15 1.87 -11.94 8.95
C ALA A 15 3.15 -11.41 8.29
N HIS A 16 4.23 -11.30 9.09
CA HIS A 16 5.53 -10.78 8.66
C HIS A 16 6.31 -11.73 7.73
N LEU A 17 5.74 -12.89 7.37
CA LEU A 17 6.40 -13.89 6.55
C LEU A 17 6.18 -13.60 5.06
N ILE A 18 7.19 -13.01 4.43
CA ILE A 18 7.20 -12.58 3.04
C ILE A 18 7.78 -13.69 2.15
N ASN A 19 8.86 -14.34 2.60
CA ASN A 19 9.65 -15.30 1.81
C ASN A 19 10.03 -16.54 2.63
N GLU A 20 10.18 -17.68 1.95
CA GLU A 20 10.74 -18.93 2.48
C GLU A 20 12.08 -18.72 3.22
N LEU A 21 12.94 -17.80 2.77
CA LEU A 21 14.20 -17.47 3.44
C LEU A 21 14.01 -17.03 4.91
N GLN A 22 12.87 -16.44 5.25
CA GLN A 22 12.54 -16.06 6.64
C GLN A 22 12.09 -17.27 7.47
N CYS A 23 11.65 -18.34 6.80
CA CYS A 23 11.16 -19.57 7.40
C CYS A 23 12.26 -20.64 7.57
N GLY A 24 13.42 -20.45 6.95
CA GLY A 24 14.56 -21.36 7.01
C GLY A 24 14.19 -22.79 6.62
N GLN A 25 14.44 -23.77 7.49
CA GLN A 25 14.18 -25.20 7.21
C GLN A 25 12.79 -25.67 7.67
N SER A 26 11.95 -24.78 8.19
CA SER A 26 10.65 -25.17 8.76
C SER A 26 9.68 -25.77 7.73
N VAL A 27 9.66 -25.23 6.51
CA VAL A 27 8.89 -25.77 5.37
C VAL A 27 9.35 -27.18 5.03
N ASN A 28 10.66 -27.36 4.84
CA ASN A 28 11.26 -28.67 4.57
C ASN A 28 10.97 -29.68 5.69
N ARG A 29 11.03 -29.25 6.95
CA ARG A 29 10.71 -30.09 8.10
C ARG A 29 9.23 -30.45 8.16
N ALA A 30 8.32 -29.54 7.81
CA ALA A 30 6.88 -29.83 7.72
C ALA A 30 6.59 -30.91 6.67
N VAL A 31 7.27 -30.86 5.51
CA VAL A 31 7.18 -31.89 4.46
C VAL A 31 7.75 -33.23 4.94
N LEU A 32 8.98 -33.23 5.48
CA LEU A 32 9.65 -34.46 5.96
C LEU A 32 8.87 -35.15 7.09
N GLN A 33 8.21 -34.38 7.96
CA GLN A 33 7.44 -34.89 9.08
C GLN A 33 5.95 -35.13 8.73
N ASN A 34 5.56 -34.98 7.46
CA ASN A 34 4.19 -35.12 6.95
C ASN A 34 3.15 -34.26 7.72
N ARG A 35 3.56 -33.10 8.22
CA ARG A 35 2.70 -32.12 8.89
C ARG A 35 2.03 -31.21 7.87
N ARG A 36 1.01 -31.75 7.19
CA ARG A 36 0.31 -31.07 6.08
C ARG A 36 -0.38 -29.77 6.49
N ALA A 37 -0.85 -29.68 7.72
CA ALA A 37 -1.49 -28.46 8.24
C ALA A 37 -0.48 -27.31 8.34
N ASP A 38 0.67 -27.57 8.97
CA ASP A 38 1.74 -26.58 9.13
C ASP A 38 2.30 -26.15 7.77
N PHE A 39 2.50 -27.11 6.86
CA PHE A 39 2.94 -26.80 5.50
C PHE A 39 1.96 -25.90 4.75
N THR A 40 0.67 -26.24 4.78
CA THR A 40 -0.37 -25.46 4.09
C THR A 40 -0.47 -24.05 4.68
N LEU A 41 -0.34 -23.92 6.01
CA LEU A 41 -0.36 -22.62 6.68
C LEU A 41 0.85 -21.76 6.27
N LEU A 42 2.07 -22.33 6.34
CA LEU A 42 3.29 -21.61 5.94
C LEU A 42 3.24 -21.17 4.47
N LEU A 43 2.72 -22.02 3.59
CA LEU A 43 2.53 -21.70 2.18
C LEU A 43 1.50 -20.57 1.99
N ALA A 44 0.39 -20.60 2.73
CA ALA A 44 -0.65 -19.56 2.66
C ALA A 44 -0.18 -18.21 3.23
N MET A 45 0.83 -18.21 4.10
CA MET A 45 1.44 -16.99 4.62
C MET A 45 2.43 -16.35 3.66
N PHE A 46 2.97 -17.08 2.68
CA PHE A 46 3.91 -16.50 1.72
C PHE A 46 3.24 -15.48 0.79
N SER A 47 3.99 -14.45 0.44
CA SER A 47 3.54 -13.51 -0.56
C SER A 47 3.48 -14.15 -1.94
N THR A 48 2.43 -13.81 -2.68
CA THR A 48 2.24 -14.26 -4.07
C THR A 48 2.88 -13.33 -5.08
N ASP A 49 3.38 -12.17 -4.65
CA ASP A 49 3.98 -11.18 -5.52
C ASP A 49 5.43 -11.56 -5.86
N ALA A 50 5.72 -11.73 -7.14
CA ALA A 50 7.07 -12.02 -7.62
C ALA A 50 8.01 -10.83 -7.42
N ARG A 51 7.50 -9.60 -7.35
CA ARG A 51 8.30 -8.36 -7.24
C ARG A 51 9.08 -8.29 -5.94
N GLU A 52 8.54 -8.81 -4.85
CA GLU A 52 9.23 -8.87 -3.55
C GLU A 52 10.45 -9.80 -3.56
N ASN A 53 10.51 -10.71 -4.52
CA ASN A 53 11.59 -11.68 -4.67
C ASN A 53 12.55 -11.33 -5.82
N THR A 54 12.26 -10.28 -6.60
CA THR A 54 13.03 -9.93 -7.79
C THR A 54 13.47 -8.47 -7.76
N ILE A 55 14.73 -8.22 -8.07
CA ILE A 55 15.24 -6.86 -8.26
C ILE A 55 14.55 -6.27 -9.49
N CYS A 56 13.67 -5.28 -9.29
CA CYS A 56 13.09 -4.50 -10.39
C CYS A 56 13.95 -3.27 -10.66
N GLU A 57 14.30 -3.04 -11.93
CA GLU A 57 14.91 -1.77 -12.35
C GLU A 57 13.88 -0.65 -12.26
N ALA A 58 14.27 0.50 -11.69
CA ALA A 58 13.42 1.67 -11.64
C ALA A 58 13.12 2.15 -13.06
N LEU A 59 11.83 2.29 -13.39
CA LEU A 59 11.42 2.89 -14.65
C LEU A 59 11.77 4.39 -14.62
N PRO A 60 12.31 4.95 -15.72
CA PRO A 60 12.57 6.38 -15.78
C PRO A 60 11.26 7.14 -15.66
N VAL A 61 11.16 7.97 -14.62
CA VAL A 61 10.02 8.87 -14.41
C VAL A 61 9.98 9.87 -15.56
N PRO A 62 8.86 10.02 -16.27
CA PRO A 62 8.76 11.00 -17.34
C PRO A 62 8.89 12.42 -16.80
N ASP A 63 9.59 13.28 -17.56
CA ASP A 63 9.86 14.66 -17.19
C ASP A 63 8.58 15.50 -16.97
N LYS A 64 8.65 16.39 -15.98
CA LYS A 64 7.62 17.33 -15.49
C LYS A 64 7.22 18.40 -16.53
N THR A 65 6.75 17.98 -17.68
CA THR A 65 6.33 18.86 -18.80
C THR A 65 5.07 19.65 -18.49
N GLU A 66 4.11 19.09 -17.74
CA GLU A 66 2.84 19.78 -17.47
C GLU A 66 3.02 20.99 -16.53
N THR A 67 3.81 20.87 -15.47
CA THR A 67 4.01 21.96 -14.51
C THR A 67 4.74 23.14 -15.14
N THR A 68 5.73 22.86 -16.01
CA THR A 68 6.45 23.90 -16.76
C THR A 68 5.55 24.63 -17.75
N LEU A 69 4.68 23.92 -18.46
CA LEU A 69 3.70 24.52 -19.37
C LEU A 69 2.66 25.37 -18.63
N ARG A 70 2.10 24.89 -17.50
CA ARG A 70 1.13 25.66 -16.71
C ARG A 70 1.70 26.97 -16.19
N ASN A 71 2.96 26.97 -15.75
CA ASN A 71 3.67 28.18 -15.33
C ASN A 71 3.86 29.15 -16.50
N GLN A 72 4.19 28.65 -17.69
CA GLN A 72 4.33 29.47 -18.89
C GLN A 72 3.01 30.15 -19.30
N PHE A 73 1.88 29.46 -19.11
CA PHE A 73 0.55 29.98 -19.45
C PHE A 73 -0.14 30.73 -18.29
N GLY A 74 0.47 30.82 -17.11
CA GLY A 74 -0.12 31.48 -15.93
C GLY A 74 -1.44 30.84 -15.48
N LEU A 75 -1.57 29.52 -15.64
CA LEU A 75 -2.79 28.80 -15.28
C LEU A 75 -2.89 28.61 -13.77
N ASN A 76 -4.12 28.60 -13.26
CA ASN A 76 -4.40 28.30 -11.86
C ASN A 76 -3.94 26.87 -11.49
N ALA A 77 -3.86 26.62 -10.18
CA ALA A 77 -3.57 25.30 -9.64
C ALA A 77 -4.48 24.24 -10.27
N PRO A 78 -3.93 23.06 -10.63
CA PRO A 78 -4.73 21.98 -11.18
C PRO A 78 -5.83 21.59 -10.19
N GLN A 79 -7.00 21.24 -10.72
CA GLN A 79 -8.06 20.70 -9.89
C GLN A 79 -7.57 19.40 -9.24
N PRO A 80 -7.63 19.28 -7.91
CA PRO A 80 -7.23 18.06 -7.24
C PRO A 80 -8.16 16.92 -7.65
N LEU A 81 -7.59 15.75 -7.95
CA LEU A 81 -8.39 14.57 -8.29
C LEU A 81 -9.04 14.01 -7.01
N GLN A 82 -8.29 13.99 -5.91
CA GLN A 82 -8.70 13.41 -4.64
C GLN A 82 -8.85 14.47 -3.54
N SER A 83 -9.72 14.14 -2.58
CA SER A 83 -9.96 14.95 -1.40
C SER A 83 -8.80 14.89 -0.41
N ASN A 84 -8.47 16.04 0.16
CA ASN A 84 -7.67 16.16 1.38
C ASN A 84 -8.56 16.74 2.50
N GLN A 85 -8.05 16.80 3.73
CA GLN A 85 -8.75 17.39 4.89
C GLN A 85 -9.23 18.83 4.61
N GLU A 86 -8.42 19.62 3.91
CA GLU A 86 -8.76 20.99 3.50
C GLU A 86 -9.90 21.05 2.47
N THR A 87 -10.03 20.02 1.62
CA THR A 87 -11.05 19.93 0.58
C THR A 87 -12.46 19.88 1.16
N TYR A 88 -12.65 19.20 2.30
CA TYR A 88 -13.94 19.15 2.98
C TYR A 88 -14.46 20.54 3.37
N GLN A 89 -13.56 21.45 3.75
CA GLN A 89 -13.93 22.83 4.06
C GLN A 89 -14.38 23.59 2.80
N LEU A 90 -13.70 23.37 1.67
CA LEU A 90 -14.07 23.96 0.38
C LEU A 90 -15.47 23.52 -0.05
N GLY A 91 -15.79 22.22 0.03
CA GLY A 91 -17.13 21.72 -0.24
C GLY A 91 -18.22 22.40 0.60
N ALA A 92 -17.95 22.63 1.89
CA ALA A 92 -18.85 23.36 2.78
C ALA A 92 -19.05 24.82 2.35
N THR A 93 -17.99 25.51 1.90
CA THR A 93 -18.12 26.88 1.38
C THR A 93 -18.94 26.94 0.10
N VAL A 94 -18.75 25.99 -0.83
CA VAL A 94 -19.53 25.92 -2.07
C VAL A 94 -21.01 25.68 -1.77
N ALA A 95 -21.32 24.78 -0.83
CA ALA A 95 -22.68 24.56 -0.35
C ALA A 95 -23.28 25.81 0.29
N HIS A 96 -22.51 26.53 1.11
CA HIS A 96 -22.94 27.80 1.70
C HIS A 96 -23.31 28.84 0.63
N TYR A 97 -22.46 29.04 -0.38
CA TYR A 97 -22.75 29.95 -1.50
C TYR A 97 -23.90 29.47 -2.38
N PHE A 98 -24.10 28.16 -2.52
CA PHE A 98 -25.27 27.61 -3.21
C PHE A 98 -26.56 27.97 -2.48
N HIS A 99 -26.59 27.83 -1.15
CA HIS A 99 -27.76 28.17 -0.34
C HIS A 99 -28.09 29.68 -0.35
N HIS A 100 -27.07 30.55 -0.35
CA HIS A 100 -27.28 32.00 -0.22
C HIS A 100 -27.34 32.75 -1.56
N GLY A 101 -26.57 32.30 -2.56
CA GLY A 101 -26.39 32.97 -3.86
C GLY A 101 -26.79 32.10 -5.06
N GLY A 102 -27.32 30.90 -4.80
CA GLY A 102 -27.75 29.96 -5.83
C GLY A 102 -26.60 29.37 -6.64
N LEU A 103 -26.98 28.71 -7.73
CA LEU A 103 -26.07 28.03 -8.65
C LEU A 103 -24.96 28.91 -9.28
N PRO A 104 -25.21 30.18 -9.69
CA PRO A 104 -24.13 30.98 -10.28
C PRO A 104 -23.03 31.33 -9.27
N SER A 105 -23.40 31.60 -8.00
CA SER A 105 -22.43 31.89 -6.94
C SER A 105 -21.57 30.66 -6.61
N ALA A 106 -22.18 29.48 -6.54
CA ALA A 106 -21.48 28.23 -6.31
C ALA A 106 -20.49 27.89 -7.45
N LYS A 107 -20.91 28.07 -8.71
CA LYS A 107 -20.04 27.84 -9.87
C LYS A 107 -18.85 28.79 -9.91
N LEU A 108 -19.08 30.08 -9.62
CA LEU A 108 -18.00 31.06 -9.57
C LEU A 108 -16.97 30.70 -8.49
N GLN A 109 -17.43 30.32 -7.29
CA GLN A 109 -16.54 29.84 -6.23
C GLN A 109 -15.73 28.63 -6.69
N HIS A 110 -16.36 27.64 -7.33
CA HIS A 110 -15.67 26.45 -7.84
C HIS A 110 -14.64 26.79 -8.94
N TYR A 111 -14.89 27.78 -9.80
CA TYR A 111 -13.91 28.20 -10.81
C TYR A 111 -12.73 28.99 -10.23
N LEU A 112 -12.94 29.70 -9.11
CA LEU A 112 -11.87 30.41 -8.41
C LEU A 112 -11.00 29.46 -7.60
N THR A 113 -11.62 28.55 -6.86
CA THR A 113 -10.98 27.55 -6.02
C THR A 113 -11.53 26.16 -6.40
N PRO A 114 -10.82 25.40 -7.26
CA PRO A 114 -11.31 24.12 -7.73
C PRO A 114 -11.39 23.12 -6.57
N ASP A 115 -12.57 22.51 -6.43
CA ASP A 115 -12.84 21.46 -5.45
C ASP A 115 -12.38 20.09 -5.97
N ALA A 116 -12.16 19.11 -5.09
CA ALA A 116 -11.79 17.77 -5.53
C ALA A 116 -12.92 17.08 -6.30
N LEU A 117 -12.55 16.22 -7.25
CA LEU A 117 -13.50 15.45 -8.04
C LEU A 117 -14.09 14.28 -7.26
N THR A 118 -13.28 13.63 -6.42
CA THR A 118 -13.70 12.47 -5.63
C THR A 118 -13.35 12.65 -4.16
N TYR A 119 -14.35 12.38 -3.32
CA TYR A 119 -14.18 12.32 -1.87
C TYR A 119 -14.03 10.87 -1.46
N GLN A 120 -12.80 10.49 -1.09
CA GLN A 120 -12.48 9.11 -0.70
C GLN A 120 -12.37 8.98 0.82
N PRO A 121 -12.61 7.77 1.38
CA PRO A 121 -12.38 7.49 2.79
C PRO A 121 -10.91 7.70 3.16
N GLU A 122 -10.66 8.21 4.37
CA GLU A 122 -9.30 8.36 4.88
C GLU A 122 -8.63 6.99 5.09
N ALA A 123 -7.29 6.97 5.08
CA ALA A 123 -6.46 5.78 5.36
C ALA A 123 -6.69 4.56 4.43
N THR A 124 -7.17 4.79 3.20
CA THR A 124 -7.46 3.71 2.23
C THR A 124 -6.49 3.73 1.02
N HIS A 125 -5.41 4.52 1.08
CA HIS A 125 -4.39 4.63 0.01
C HIS A 125 -5.00 4.79 -1.38
N GLU A 126 -5.93 5.74 -1.52
CA GLU A 126 -6.57 6.07 -2.80
C GLU A 126 -7.50 4.99 -3.38
N LEU A 127 -7.77 3.92 -2.63
CA LEU A 127 -8.67 2.85 -3.02
C LEU A 127 -10.06 3.03 -2.41
N ASP A 128 -11.06 2.38 -3.01
CA ASP A 128 -12.36 2.24 -2.38
C ASP A 128 -12.25 1.35 -1.14
N GLU A 129 -13.06 1.64 -0.11
CA GLU A 129 -13.06 0.90 1.16
C GLU A 129 -13.26 -0.60 0.94
N ASP A 130 -14.18 -0.99 0.06
CA ASP A 130 -14.43 -2.38 -0.29
C ASP A 130 -13.20 -3.06 -0.93
N VAL A 131 -12.46 -2.33 -1.77
CA VAL A 131 -11.28 -2.88 -2.45
C VAL A 131 -10.15 -3.05 -1.44
N TYR A 132 -9.87 -2.03 -0.63
CA TYR A 132 -8.85 -2.07 0.40
C TYR A 132 -9.11 -3.16 1.44
N ASN A 133 -10.37 -3.32 1.85
CA ASN A 133 -10.79 -4.35 2.79
C ASN A 133 -10.65 -5.78 2.24
N ASN A 134 -10.56 -5.95 0.92
CA ASN A 134 -10.35 -7.23 0.25
C ASN A 134 -8.89 -7.50 -0.15
N LEU A 135 -7.99 -6.53 0.00
CA LEU A 135 -6.56 -6.75 -0.23
C LEU A 135 -5.99 -7.73 0.80
N SER A 136 -4.97 -8.48 0.37
CA SER A 136 -4.18 -9.28 1.32
C SER A 136 -3.31 -8.37 2.19
N GLY A 137 -2.95 -8.83 3.38
CA GLY A 137 -2.09 -8.08 4.30
C GLY A 137 -0.74 -7.69 3.70
N HIS A 138 -0.18 -8.53 2.82
CA HIS A 138 1.03 -8.21 2.06
C HIS A 138 0.82 -7.01 1.14
N GLN A 139 -0.31 -6.95 0.43
CA GLN A 139 -0.66 -5.82 -0.44
C GLN A 139 -0.93 -4.54 0.36
N ARG A 140 -1.60 -4.63 1.51
CA ARG A 140 -1.80 -3.46 2.38
C ARG A 140 -0.49 -2.90 2.91
N ARG A 141 0.43 -3.78 3.32
CA ARG A 141 1.77 -3.40 3.73
C ARG A 141 2.54 -2.69 2.61
N GLN A 142 2.48 -3.22 1.38
CA GLN A 142 3.12 -2.56 0.23
C GLN A 142 2.57 -1.15 -0.03
N LEU A 143 1.31 -0.88 0.33
CA LEU A 143 0.72 0.46 0.22
C LEU A 143 1.19 1.38 1.37
N ASP A 144 1.38 0.84 2.58
CA ASP A 144 1.91 1.57 3.73
C ASP A 144 3.42 1.89 3.59
N ASP A 145 4.18 0.99 3.00
CA ASP A 145 5.62 1.14 2.78
C ASP A 145 5.86 2.13 1.62
N GLU A 146 6.29 3.37 1.94
CA GLU A 146 6.91 4.27 0.96
C GLU A 146 8.13 3.53 0.40
N PHE A 147 8.11 3.17 -0.89
CA PHE A 147 9.17 2.44 -1.58
C PHE A 147 10.58 2.97 -1.18
N GLU A 148 11.24 2.30 -0.23
CA GLU A 148 12.67 2.49 -0.05
C GLU A 148 13.33 1.99 -1.33
N GLU A 149 14.12 2.86 -1.97
CA GLU A 149 14.86 2.47 -3.17
C GLU A 149 15.59 1.14 -2.89
N PRO A 150 15.54 0.15 -3.80
CA PRO A 150 16.15 -1.14 -3.59
C PRO A 150 17.67 -0.96 -3.58
N GLY A 151 18.21 -0.50 -2.45
CA GLY A 151 19.61 -0.57 -2.13
C GLY A 151 19.99 -2.03 -2.23
N ILE A 152 21.11 -2.30 -2.90
CA ILE A 152 21.69 -3.65 -3.06
C ILE A 152 21.51 -4.38 -1.73
N ALA A 153 20.69 -5.43 -1.75
CA ALA A 153 20.18 -6.07 -0.55
C ALA A 153 21.30 -6.81 0.20
N SER A 154 22.13 -6.05 0.91
CA SER A 154 23.10 -6.54 1.88
C SER A 154 22.45 -7.49 2.88
N ASP A 155 21.19 -7.22 3.21
CA ASP A 155 20.38 -8.05 4.10
C ASP A 155 20.02 -9.41 3.51
N LEU A 156 19.75 -9.53 2.20
CA LEU A 156 19.48 -10.85 1.58
C LEU A 156 20.71 -11.76 1.67
N TYR A 157 21.89 -11.21 1.41
CA TYR A 157 23.15 -11.97 1.54
C TYR A 157 23.38 -12.45 2.98
N ASN A 158 23.16 -11.58 3.96
CA ASN A 158 23.27 -11.92 5.38
C ASN A 158 22.25 -13.00 5.80
N GLN A 159 21.00 -12.88 5.34
CA GLN A 159 19.95 -13.86 5.59
C GLN A 159 20.29 -15.23 4.99
N LEU A 160 20.80 -15.27 3.76
CA LEU A 160 21.25 -16.52 3.11
C LEU A 160 22.35 -17.22 3.90
N ILE A 161 23.39 -16.47 4.32
CA ILE A 161 24.48 -17.03 5.11
C ILE A 161 23.98 -17.55 6.45
N ASN A 162 23.13 -16.79 7.15
CA ASN A 162 22.60 -17.16 8.45
C ASN A 162 21.77 -18.44 8.36
N ASN A 163 20.87 -18.53 7.38
CA ASN A 163 20.07 -19.72 7.13
C ASN A 163 20.94 -20.93 6.76
N TYR A 164 21.92 -20.75 5.88
CA TYR A 164 22.85 -21.82 5.52
C TYR A 164 23.61 -22.37 6.73
N ARG A 165 24.13 -21.48 7.59
CA ARG A 165 24.82 -21.87 8.83
C ARG A 165 23.88 -22.58 9.80
N GLN A 166 22.65 -22.09 9.98
CA GLN A 166 21.66 -22.74 10.84
C GLN A 166 21.30 -24.14 10.32
N SER A 167 21.17 -24.32 9.01
CA SER A 167 20.90 -25.63 8.40
C SER A 167 22.03 -26.63 8.65
N GLN A 168 23.29 -26.20 8.54
CA GLN A 168 24.44 -27.05 8.86
C GLN A 168 24.42 -27.51 10.32
N ILE A 169 24.13 -26.60 11.25
CA ILE A 169 24.05 -26.93 12.69
C ILE A 169 22.96 -27.97 12.95
N GLN A 170 21.78 -27.80 12.35
CA GLN A 170 20.65 -28.73 12.51
C GLN A 170 20.90 -30.09 11.87
N ALA A 171 21.72 -30.17 10.81
CA ALA A 171 22.09 -31.44 10.18
C ALA A 171 23.12 -32.24 10.99
N THR A 172 23.92 -31.56 11.83
CA THR A 172 24.93 -32.19 12.69
C THR A 172 24.44 -32.57 14.09
N ALA A 173 23.25 -32.10 14.48
CA ALA A 173 22.60 -32.37 15.77
C ALA A 173 21.59 -33.52 15.66
#